data_AF-S9W568-F1
#
_entry.id   AF-S9W568-F1
#
_cell.length_a   1.000
_cell.length_b   1.000
_cell.length_c   1.000
_cell.angle_alpha   90.00
_cell.angle_beta   90.00
_cell.angle_gamma   90.00
#
_symmetry.space_group_name_H-M   'P 1'
#
loop_
_entity.id
_entity.type
_entity.pdbx_description
1 polymer ?
#
loop_
_entity_poly.entity_id
_entity_poly.type
_entity_poly.pdbx_seq_one_letter_code
_entity_poly.pdbx_strand_id
1 'polypeptide(L)'
;MKFSLSAVFLTLLGATSTLAAPASTSSLDKQFGIVSSHSGNIHVHLRTFEVGQSGHVYLSKYDNSDGNPHFNLKNGELFHENKAASIDKDGALVFESSGSPVSGFEAKKENSQLYELSLNNDYPVACPVPNTNDVYQIYYGKGNGNADCTYIYPLAAFP
;
A
#
# COMPACT_ATOMS: atom_id res chain seq x y z
N MET A 1 -31.83 -4.01 -71.34
CA MET A 1 -30.43 -3.86 -70.90
C MET A 1 -30.34 -4.29 -69.45
N LYS A 2 -29.44 -5.24 -69.14
CA LYS A 2 -29.23 -5.80 -67.80
C LYS A 2 -28.17 -4.94 -67.08
N PHE A 3 -28.43 -4.54 -65.85
CA PHE A 3 -27.39 -4.08 -64.93
C PHE A 3 -27.50 -4.87 -63.62
N SER A 4 -26.48 -5.68 -63.39
CA SER A 4 -26.22 -6.43 -62.16
C SER A 4 -25.31 -5.58 -61.28
N LEU A 5 -25.69 -5.36 -60.02
CA LEU A 5 -24.81 -4.80 -59.00
C LEU A 5 -24.72 -5.79 -57.84
N SER A 6 -23.56 -6.44 -57.77
CA SER A 6 -23.13 -7.25 -56.64
C SER A 6 -22.90 -6.36 -55.42
N ALA A 7 -23.55 -6.66 -54.31
CA ALA A 7 -23.20 -6.13 -52.99
C ALA A 7 -22.52 -7.24 -52.19
N VAL A 8 -21.20 -7.10 -52.03
CA VAL A 8 -20.41 -7.89 -51.08
C VAL A 8 -20.68 -7.31 -49.69
N PHE A 9 -21.31 -8.08 -48.80
CA PHE A 9 -21.39 -7.73 -47.39
C PHE A 9 -20.31 -8.50 -46.62
N LEU A 10 -19.32 -7.75 -46.12
CA LEU A 10 -18.28 -8.22 -45.21
C LEU A 10 -18.91 -8.72 -43.90
N THR A 11 -18.47 -9.90 -43.49
CA THR A 11 -18.71 -10.50 -42.17
C THR A 11 -18.10 -9.66 -41.06
N LEU A 12 -18.92 -9.10 -40.16
CA LEU A 12 -18.46 -8.58 -38.87
C LEU A 12 -18.27 -9.75 -37.89
N LEU A 13 -17.02 -10.17 -37.69
CA LEU A 13 -16.63 -10.94 -36.51
C LEU A 13 -16.65 -10.01 -35.30
N GLY A 14 -17.69 -10.12 -34.47
CA GLY A 14 -17.78 -9.42 -33.19
C GLY A 14 -16.76 -9.96 -32.20
N ALA A 15 -15.94 -9.06 -31.69
CA ALA A 15 -14.81 -9.31 -30.79
C ALA A 15 -15.21 -10.14 -29.56
N THR A 16 -14.40 -11.14 -29.25
CA THR A 16 -14.41 -11.83 -27.96
C THR A 16 -14.09 -10.84 -26.86
N SER A 17 -15.04 -10.60 -25.97
CA SER A 17 -14.83 -9.91 -24.70
C SER A 17 -13.75 -10.66 -23.92
N THR A 18 -12.52 -10.16 -23.92
CA THR A 18 -11.49 -10.62 -23.00
C THR A 18 -11.94 -10.25 -21.59
N LEU A 19 -12.45 -11.23 -20.85
CA LEU A 19 -12.60 -11.14 -19.40
C LEU A 19 -11.23 -10.75 -18.83
N ALA A 20 -11.14 -9.57 -18.23
CA ALA A 20 -9.98 -9.18 -17.46
C ALA A 20 -9.68 -10.29 -16.44
N ALA A 21 -8.46 -10.81 -16.45
CA ALA A 21 -8.02 -11.77 -15.45
C ALA A 21 -8.23 -11.16 -14.04
N PRO A 22 -8.64 -11.95 -13.04
CA PRO A 22 -8.83 -11.42 -11.69
C PRO A 22 -7.50 -10.82 -11.21
N ALA A 23 -7.58 -9.65 -10.57
CA ALA A 23 -6.44 -9.02 -9.93
C ALA A 23 -5.73 -10.04 -9.05
N SER A 24 -4.44 -10.24 -9.28
CA SER A 24 -3.59 -11.12 -8.48
C SER A 24 -3.62 -10.64 -7.04
N THR A 25 -4.45 -11.27 -6.21
CA THR A 25 -4.53 -10.88 -4.80
C THR A 25 -3.25 -11.30 -4.11
N SER A 26 -2.36 -10.34 -3.86
CA SER A 26 -1.14 -10.61 -3.12
C SER A 26 -1.51 -11.06 -1.69
N SER A 27 -0.96 -12.19 -1.27
CA SER A 27 -1.11 -12.70 0.10
C SER A 27 0.27 -13.18 0.55
N LEU A 28 0.58 -12.94 1.82
CA LEU A 28 1.79 -13.47 2.45
C LEU A 28 1.37 -14.44 3.55
N ASP A 29 1.90 -15.66 3.50
CA ASP A 29 1.45 -16.78 4.34
C ASP A 29 1.89 -16.69 5.82
N LYS A 30 2.64 -15.65 6.19
CA LYS A 30 3.22 -15.47 7.53
C LYS A 30 3.11 -14.03 7.98
N GLN A 31 3.12 -13.82 9.29
CA GLN A 31 3.27 -12.51 9.88
C GLN A 31 4.66 -11.93 9.59
N PHE A 32 4.72 -10.63 9.38
CA PHE A 32 5.95 -9.89 9.08
C PHE A 32 5.97 -8.54 9.82
N GLY A 33 7.16 -7.97 9.99
CA GLY A 33 7.34 -6.56 10.29
C GLY A 33 7.47 -5.76 9.00
N ILE A 34 7.22 -4.45 9.06
CA ILE A 34 7.43 -3.54 7.91
C ILE A 34 8.50 -2.54 8.29
N VAL A 35 9.50 -2.37 7.42
CA VAL A 35 10.61 -1.42 7.61
C VAL A 35 10.66 -0.46 6.43
N SER A 36 10.82 0.82 6.69
CA SER A 36 11.04 1.83 5.65
C SER A 36 12.45 1.72 5.07
N SER A 37 12.56 1.77 3.75
CA SER A 37 13.84 1.84 3.04
C SER A 37 13.87 2.99 2.05
N HIS A 38 15.08 3.28 1.53
CA HIS A 38 15.29 4.20 0.40
C HIS A 38 14.76 5.65 0.60
N SER A 39 14.94 6.24 1.78
CA SER A 39 14.45 7.60 2.09
C SER A 39 15.48 8.72 1.90
N GLY A 40 16.78 8.44 2.04
CA GLY A 40 17.84 9.47 2.11
C GLY A 40 17.82 10.31 3.41
N ASN A 41 16.83 10.13 4.28
CA ASN A 41 16.70 10.77 5.58
C ASN A 41 16.97 9.74 6.69
N ILE A 42 17.97 9.96 7.54
CA ILE A 42 18.42 9.01 8.59
C ILE A 42 17.37 8.76 9.69
N HIS A 43 16.44 9.69 9.89
CA HIS A 43 15.35 9.53 10.85
C HIS A 43 14.19 8.72 10.26
N VAL A 44 14.19 8.51 8.95
CA VAL A 44 13.17 7.75 8.21
C VAL A 44 13.74 6.42 7.71
N HIS A 45 15.03 6.32 7.39
CA HIS A 45 15.64 5.13 6.81
C HIS A 45 15.76 4.00 7.84
N LEU A 46 15.39 2.78 7.44
CA LEU A 46 15.45 1.56 8.25
C LEU A 46 14.72 1.70 9.60
N ARG A 47 13.54 2.31 9.55
CA ARG A 47 12.65 2.43 10.70
C ARG A 47 11.46 1.50 10.55
N THR A 48 11.08 0.87 11.65
CA THR A 48 9.92 -0.04 11.67
C THR A 48 8.63 0.76 11.68
N PHE A 49 7.62 0.27 10.96
CA PHE A 49 6.25 0.78 11.04
C PHE A 49 5.64 0.38 12.38
N GLU A 50 5.36 1.36 13.22
CA GLU A 50 4.76 1.23 14.54
C GLU A 50 3.30 1.67 14.50
N VAL A 51 2.39 0.88 15.07
CA VAL A 51 0.96 1.25 15.13
C VAL A 51 0.66 1.87 16.49
N GLY A 52 0.28 3.14 16.50
CA GLY A 52 -0.11 3.86 17.71
C GLY A 52 -1.47 3.43 18.23
N GLN A 53 -1.80 3.84 19.45
CA GLN A 53 -3.10 3.60 20.10
C GLN A 53 -4.27 4.20 19.30
N SER A 54 -4.04 5.29 18.58
CA SER A 54 -4.98 5.90 17.64
C SER A 54 -5.23 5.05 16.38
N GLY A 55 -4.38 4.06 16.11
CA GLY A 55 -4.37 3.27 14.88
C GLY A 55 -3.50 3.86 13.77
N HIS A 56 -3.00 5.10 13.90
CA HIS A 56 -2.07 5.68 12.95
C HIS A 56 -0.71 4.97 12.96
N VAL A 57 -0.02 5.01 11.81
CA VAL A 57 1.28 4.36 11.63
C VAL A 57 2.42 5.37 11.67
N TYR A 58 3.44 5.07 12.47
CA TYR A 58 4.62 5.89 12.71
C TYR A 58 5.91 5.13 12.42
N LEU A 59 7.04 5.84 12.29
CA LEU A 59 8.38 5.25 12.11
C LEU A 59 9.20 5.17 13.42
N SER A 60 8.53 5.27 14.56
CA SER A 60 9.12 5.15 15.89
C SER A 60 8.04 4.85 16.92
N LYS A 61 8.43 4.37 18.10
CA LYS A 61 7.48 4.20 19.22
C LYS A 61 6.91 5.57 19.57
N TYR A 62 5.65 5.76 19.22
CA TYR A 62 4.89 6.99 19.43
C TYR A 62 3.44 6.61 19.70
N ASP A 63 2.67 7.53 20.27
CA ASP A 63 1.24 7.33 20.54
C ASP A 63 0.97 6.01 21.29
N ASN A 64 1.78 5.72 22.33
CA ASN A 64 1.69 4.52 23.16
C ASN A 64 1.81 3.17 22.42
N SER A 65 2.48 3.09 21.25
CA SER A 65 2.84 1.82 20.61
C SER A 65 3.63 0.89 21.56
N ASP A 66 3.37 -0.41 21.50
CA ASP A 66 4.09 -1.44 22.24
C ASP A 66 5.50 -1.71 21.66
N GLY A 67 5.74 -1.32 20.40
CA GLY A 67 7.01 -1.50 19.71
C GLY A 67 7.23 -2.88 19.10
N ASN A 68 6.19 -3.71 18.96
CA ASN A 68 6.27 -5.03 18.33
C ASN A 68 5.18 -5.21 17.26
N PRO A 69 5.20 -4.39 16.20
CA PRO A 69 4.14 -4.38 15.21
C PRO A 69 4.25 -5.60 14.30
N HIS A 70 3.20 -6.42 14.29
CA HIS A 70 3.05 -7.56 13.40
C HIS A 70 1.94 -7.31 12.39
N PHE A 71 2.23 -7.62 11.13
CA PHE A 71 1.33 -7.41 10.01
C PHE A 71 1.03 -8.71 9.26
N ASN A 72 -0.13 -8.77 8.61
CA ASN A 72 -0.50 -9.81 7.66
C ASN A 72 -0.98 -9.18 6.37
N LEU A 73 -0.76 -9.86 5.24
CA LEU A 73 -1.30 -9.44 3.94
C LEU A 73 -2.17 -10.57 3.41
N LYS A 74 -3.46 -10.30 3.23
CA LYS A 74 -4.42 -11.28 2.73
C LYS A 74 -5.36 -10.62 1.74
N ASN A 75 -5.51 -11.25 0.58
CA ASN A 75 -6.42 -10.78 -0.46
C ASN A 75 -6.17 -9.32 -0.90
N GLY A 76 -4.92 -8.85 -0.83
CA GLY A 76 -4.57 -7.45 -1.10
C GLY A 76 -4.99 -6.45 -0.01
N GLU A 77 -5.38 -6.91 1.17
CA GLU A 77 -5.64 -6.08 2.35
C GLU A 77 -4.53 -6.31 3.39
N LEU A 78 -4.00 -5.22 3.95
CA LEU A 78 -2.99 -5.25 5.01
C LEU A 78 -3.68 -5.24 6.37
N PHE A 79 -3.23 -6.06 7.31
CA PHE A 79 -3.84 -6.20 8.64
C PHE A 79 -2.83 -6.02 9.76
N HIS A 80 -3.26 -5.43 10.86
CA HIS A 80 -2.59 -5.40 12.16
C HIS A 80 -3.61 -5.75 13.25
N GLU A 81 -3.30 -6.73 14.12
CA GLU A 81 -4.23 -7.19 15.17
C GLU A 81 -5.67 -7.51 14.68
N ASN A 82 -5.80 -8.10 13.48
CA ASN A 82 -7.08 -8.37 12.79
C ASN A 82 -7.86 -7.13 12.34
N LYS A 83 -7.32 -5.93 12.49
CA LYS A 83 -7.88 -4.70 11.89
C LYS A 83 -7.26 -4.52 10.52
N ALA A 84 -8.10 -4.31 9.51
CA ALA A 84 -7.64 -4.00 8.17
C ALA A 84 -7.15 -2.55 8.11
N ALA A 85 -6.15 -2.31 7.28
CA ALA A 85 -5.66 -0.99 6.94
C ALA A 85 -6.76 -0.20 6.20
N SER A 86 -6.82 1.09 6.46
CA SER A 86 -7.60 2.06 5.70
C SER A 86 -6.75 3.33 5.52
N ILE A 87 -7.22 4.21 4.63
CA ILE A 87 -6.62 5.53 4.41
C ILE A 87 -7.60 6.56 4.96
N ASP A 88 -7.16 7.37 5.91
CA ASP A 88 -8.01 8.41 6.47
C ASP A 88 -8.24 9.57 5.48
N LYS A 89 -9.04 10.56 5.90
CA LYS A 89 -9.38 11.74 5.08
C LYS A 89 -8.16 12.59 4.67
N ASP A 90 -7.05 12.50 5.41
CA ASP A 90 -5.82 13.26 5.19
C ASP A 90 -4.75 12.41 4.46
N GLY A 91 -5.09 11.17 4.11
CA GLY A 91 -4.19 10.23 3.43
C GLY A 91 -3.33 9.39 4.38
N ALA A 92 -3.51 9.48 5.70
CA ALA A 92 -2.72 8.71 6.65
C ALA A 92 -3.10 7.22 6.60
N LEU A 93 -2.09 6.36 6.72
CA LEU A 93 -2.31 4.93 6.93
C LEU A 93 -2.78 4.70 8.37
N VAL A 94 -3.94 4.04 8.50
CA VAL A 94 -4.57 3.76 9.79
C VAL A 94 -5.09 2.32 9.87
N PHE A 95 -4.90 1.69 11.02
CA PHE A 95 -5.50 0.42 11.39
C PHE A 95 -6.67 0.69 12.33
N GLU A 96 -7.81 1.03 11.73
CA GLU A 96 -8.93 1.66 12.40
C GLU A 96 -10.14 0.73 12.61
N SER A 97 -11.10 1.21 13.41
CA SER A 97 -12.41 0.58 13.66
C SER A 97 -13.59 1.29 12.94
N SER A 98 -13.35 2.39 12.22
CA SER A 98 -14.42 3.21 11.61
C SER A 98 -14.28 3.56 10.12
N GLY A 99 -13.09 3.43 9.53
CA GLY A 99 -12.86 3.55 8.09
C GLY A 99 -13.23 2.30 7.28
N SER A 100 -13.46 2.45 5.98
CA SER A 100 -13.59 1.30 5.07
C SER A 100 -12.19 0.72 4.79
N PRO A 101 -11.99 -0.61 4.90
CA PRO A 101 -10.75 -1.25 4.53
C PRO A 101 -10.30 -0.86 3.12
N VAL A 102 -9.00 -0.63 2.94
CA VAL A 102 -8.42 -0.40 1.63
C VAL A 102 -7.79 -1.70 1.12
N SER A 103 -8.15 -2.07 -0.11
CA SER A 103 -7.56 -3.18 -0.85
C SER A 103 -6.61 -2.67 -1.94
N GLY A 104 -5.77 -3.56 -2.44
CA GLY A 104 -4.79 -3.26 -3.50
C GLY A 104 -3.36 -3.18 -2.97
N PHE A 105 -3.12 -3.63 -1.73
CA PHE A 105 -1.76 -3.89 -1.29
C PHE A 105 -1.16 -5.03 -2.11
N GLU A 106 0.07 -4.81 -2.56
CA GLU A 106 0.86 -5.77 -3.32
C GLU A 106 2.21 -6.00 -2.66
N ALA A 107 2.56 -7.27 -2.45
CA ALA A 107 3.89 -7.68 -2.00
C ALA A 107 4.70 -8.21 -3.19
N LYS A 108 5.63 -7.40 -3.68
CA LYS A 108 6.58 -7.79 -4.73
C LYS A 108 7.83 -8.38 -4.09
N LYS A 109 8.15 -9.61 -4.45
CA LYS A 109 9.35 -10.28 -3.94
C LYS A 109 10.61 -9.59 -4.46
N GLU A 110 11.44 -9.08 -3.56
CA GLU A 110 12.75 -8.51 -3.89
C GLU A 110 13.87 -9.56 -3.77
N ASN A 111 13.83 -10.37 -2.70
CA ASN A 111 14.75 -11.50 -2.54
C ASN A 111 14.09 -12.63 -1.73
N SER A 112 14.87 -13.57 -1.20
CA SER A 112 14.35 -14.72 -0.45
C SER A 112 13.68 -14.35 0.89
N GLN A 113 13.94 -13.18 1.45
CA GLN A 113 13.53 -12.78 2.80
C GLN A 113 12.76 -11.45 2.85
N LEU A 114 12.81 -10.64 1.78
CA LEU A 114 12.22 -9.31 1.73
C LEU A 114 11.22 -9.18 0.57
N TYR A 115 10.08 -8.58 0.89
CA TYR A 115 9.04 -8.21 -0.06
C TYR A 115 8.82 -6.72 0.04
N GLU A 116 8.83 -6.04 -1.08
CA GLU A 116 8.46 -4.65 -1.17
C GLU A 116 6.93 -4.53 -1.22
N LEU A 117 6.38 -3.67 -0.37
CA LEU A 117 4.95 -3.42 -0.28
C LEU A 117 4.60 -2.12 -1.00
N SER A 118 3.56 -2.18 -1.83
CA SER A 118 2.94 -1.02 -2.45
C SER A 118 1.42 -1.08 -2.27
N LEU A 119 0.74 0.04 -2.46
CA LEU A 119 -0.72 0.13 -2.54
C LEU A 119 -1.10 0.67 -3.91
N ASN A 120 -1.77 -0.14 -4.73
CA ASN A 120 -2.16 0.23 -6.09
C ASN A 120 -0.98 0.73 -6.95
N ASN A 121 0.19 0.08 -6.84
CA ASN A 121 1.46 0.47 -7.48
C ASN A 121 2.04 1.82 -7.03
N ASP A 122 1.61 2.35 -5.89
CA ASP A 122 2.16 3.55 -5.28
C ASP A 122 2.75 3.23 -3.90
N TYR A 123 3.63 4.10 -3.43
CA TYR A 123 4.36 3.94 -2.17
C TYR A 123 4.08 5.11 -1.24
N PRO A 124 4.15 4.88 0.08
CA PRO A 124 3.84 5.94 1.01
C PRO A 124 4.98 6.97 1.13
N VAL A 125 4.62 8.11 1.69
CA VAL A 125 5.53 9.11 2.20
C VAL A 125 5.51 9.11 3.73
N ALA A 126 6.65 9.34 4.33
CA ALA A 126 6.81 9.56 5.75
C ALA A 126 6.91 11.06 6.03
N CYS A 127 5.97 11.62 6.77
CA CYS A 127 5.91 13.05 7.04
C CYS A 127 6.19 13.35 8.52
N PRO A 128 6.95 14.40 8.84
CA PRO A 128 7.21 14.79 10.22
C PRO A 128 5.90 15.09 10.97
N VAL A 129 5.80 14.61 12.21
CA VAL A 129 4.72 14.98 13.13
C VAL A 129 5.05 16.34 13.77
N PRO A 130 4.16 17.34 13.67
CA PRO A 130 4.41 18.67 14.23
C PRO A 130 4.72 18.65 15.73
N ASN A 131 5.64 19.52 16.17
CA ASN A 131 6.03 19.69 17.58
C ASN A 131 6.63 18.42 18.22
N THR A 132 7.17 17.51 17.42
CA THR A 132 7.91 16.34 17.88
C THR A 132 9.28 16.31 17.22
N ASN A 133 10.23 15.59 17.83
CA ASN A 133 11.54 15.34 17.25
C ASN A 133 11.58 13.93 16.69
N ASP A 134 12.00 13.78 15.44
CA ASP A 134 12.26 12.48 14.79
C ASP A 134 11.08 11.51 14.75
N VAL A 135 9.84 12.00 14.87
CA VAL A 135 8.63 11.20 14.66
C VAL A 135 8.08 11.51 13.28
N TYR A 136 7.90 10.45 12.50
CA TYR A 136 7.32 10.51 11.17
C TYR A 136 6.10 9.60 11.11
N GLN A 137 5.03 10.09 10.51
CA GLN A 137 3.80 9.36 10.28
C GLN A 137 3.68 8.97 8.80
N ILE A 138 3.06 7.82 8.53
CA ILE A 138 2.93 7.25 7.18
C ILE A 138 1.65 7.74 6.51
N TYR A 139 1.80 8.22 5.27
CA TYR A 139 0.71 8.68 4.42
C TYR A 139 0.83 8.08 3.02
N TYR A 140 -0.29 7.84 2.35
CA TYR A 140 -0.36 7.60 0.92
C TYR A 140 -0.82 8.87 0.19
N GLY A 141 -0.20 9.17 -0.96
CA GLY A 141 -0.45 10.39 -1.71
C GLY A 141 0.41 11.57 -1.26
N LYS A 142 -0.19 12.75 -1.04
CA LYS A 142 0.54 14.02 -0.86
C LYS A 142 1.12 14.23 0.55
N GLY A 143 0.86 13.34 1.50
CA GLY A 143 1.27 13.54 2.89
C GLY A 143 0.50 14.66 3.61
N ASN A 144 1.07 15.17 4.69
CA ASN A 144 0.45 16.21 5.53
C ASN A 144 0.74 17.65 5.07
N GLY A 145 1.24 17.84 3.84
CA GLY A 145 1.61 19.14 3.29
C GLY A 145 2.95 19.71 3.80
N ASN A 146 3.67 18.99 4.65
CA ASN A 146 5.02 19.36 5.05
C ASN A 146 6.01 19.11 3.89
N ALA A 147 6.92 20.07 3.65
CA ALA A 147 7.93 19.96 2.60
C ALA A 147 8.99 18.87 2.88
N ASP A 148 9.14 18.46 4.14
CA ASP A 148 10.10 17.45 4.59
C ASP A 148 9.52 16.02 4.57
N CYS A 149 8.32 15.85 4.00
CA CYS A 149 7.78 14.52 3.69
C CYS A 149 8.75 13.78 2.77
N THR A 150 9.12 12.57 3.16
CA THR A 150 10.13 11.78 2.47
C THR A 150 9.51 10.50 1.92
N TYR A 151 9.71 10.22 0.64
CA TYR A 151 9.27 8.97 0.01
C TYR A 151 9.98 7.77 0.62
N ILE A 152 9.27 6.66 0.80
CA ILE A 152 9.83 5.43 1.35
C ILE A 152 9.39 4.21 0.56
N TYR A 153 10.22 3.17 0.60
CA TYR A 153 9.89 1.84 0.11
C TYR A 153 9.68 0.93 1.31
N PRO A 154 8.43 0.56 1.65
CA PRO A 154 8.16 -0.32 2.77
C PRO A 154 8.56 -1.75 2.41
N LEU A 155 9.38 -2.37 3.25
CA LEU A 155 9.84 -3.74 3.10
C LEU A 155 9.21 -4.60 4.19
N ALA A 156 8.40 -5.58 3.79
CA ALA A 156 7.98 -6.68 4.64
C ALA A 156 9.18 -7.59 4.90
N ALA A 157 9.51 -7.77 6.18
CA ALA A 157 10.58 -8.63 6.67
C ALA A 157 10.01 -9.69 7.61
N PHE A 158 10.32 -10.96 7.34
CA PHE A 158 9.94 -12.06 8.21
C PHE A 158 10.94 -12.21 9.37
N PRO A 159 10.47 -12.55 10.58
CA PRO A 159 11.35 -12.89 11.70
C PRO A 159 12.15 -14.18 11.47
#